data_AF-A0A943PZL0-F1
#
_entry.id   AF-A0A943PZL0-F1
#
_cell.length_a   1.000
_cell.length_b   1.000
_cell.length_c   1.000
_cell.angle_alpha   90.00
_cell.angle_beta   90.00
_cell.angle_gamma   90.00
#
_symmetry.space_group_name_H-M   'P 1'
#
loop_
_entity.id
_entity.type
_entity.pdbx_description
1 polymer ?
#
loop_
_entity_poly.entity_id
_entity_poly.type
_entity_poly.pdbx_seq_one_letter_code
_entity_poly.pdbx_strand_id
1 'polypeptide(L)'
;MKKLLLLIGIMLVSACAGFAAGSPRWRFSSLTVYMPPSSEAAIVQNAFSAWENACGGILRFKVGTRRSYSRYAHITVNFIDALAPGQYYDIMYDIYRTGFTTHKESSFVSDYFYKVNLRIRTKDENYKRYTDEQLYAITLQAVGRALGVDYVDKPDNVMSRNLDFEAVKITADDKSAFMKVYR
;
A
#
# COMPACT_ATOMS: atom_id res chain seq x y z
N MET A 1 -36.52 -32.68 8.74
CA MET A 1 -35.14 -32.19 9.03
C MET A 1 -34.25 -32.06 7.80
N LYS A 2 -34.41 -32.84 6.72
CA LYS A 2 -33.58 -32.73 5.50
C LYS A 2 -33.79 -31.42 4.68
N LYS A 3 -34.98 -30.81 4.75
CA LYS A 3 -35.31 -29.57 4.02
C LYS A 3 -34.70 -28.30 4.65
N LEU A 4 -34.37 -28.32 5.94
CA LEU A 4 -33.78 -27.18 6.66
C LEU A 4 -32.28 -27.03 6.36
N LEU A 5 -31.57 -28.16 6.21
CA LEU A 5 -30.16 -28.18 5.83
C LEU A 5 -29.91 -27.64 4.40
N LEU A 6 -30.87 -27.82 3.49
CA LEU A 6 -30.76 -27.36 2.11
C LEU A 6 -30.95 -25.84 1.99
N LEU A 7 -31.80 -25.24 2.84
CA LEU A 7 -31.98 -23.78 2.94
C LEU A 7 -30.78 -23.07 3.55
N ILE A 8 -30.12 -23.68 4.55
CA ILE A 8 -28.87 -23.18 5.13
C ILE A 8 -27.72 -23.28 4.10
N GLY A 9 -27.68 -24.36 3.33
CA GLY A 9 -26.69 -24.54 2.25
C GLY A 9 -26.79 -23.49 1.14
N ILE A 10 -28.01 -23.08 0.76
CA ILE A 10 -28.21 -22.05 -0.29
C ILE A 10 -27.92 -20.63 0.25
N MET A 11 -28.19 -20.35 1.54
CA MET A 11 -27.81 -19.07 2.16
C MET A 11 -26.29 -18.90 2.30
N LEU A 12 -25.54 -19.98 2.51
CA LEU A 12 -24.07 -19.94 2.65
C LEU A 12 -23.33 -19.71 1.32
N VAL A 13 -23.93 -20.05 0.18
CA VAL A 13 -23.30 -19.84 -1.14
C VAL A 13 -23.42 -18.38 -1.61
N SER A 14 -24.41 -17.62 -1.10
CA SER A 14 -24.63 -16.22 -1.49
C SER A 14 -23.78 -15.21 -0.70
N ALA A 15 -22.97 -15.65 0.27
CA ALA A 15 -22.22 -14.74 1.14
C ALA A 15 -20.79 -14.39 0.65
N CYS A 16 -20.29 -15.01 -0.41
CA CYS A 16 -18.89 -14.85 -0.85
C CYS A 16 -18.75 -14.49 -2.33
N ALA A 17 -19.55 -13.52 -2.80
CA ALA A 17 -19.25 -12.78 -4.03
C ALA A 17 -19.20 -11.28 -3.73
N GLY A 18 -18.49 -10.90 -2.67
CA GLY A 18 -17.97 -9.55 -2.59
C GLY A 18 -16.90 -9.42 -3.67
N PHE A 19 -17.24 -8.86 -4.82
CA PHE A 19 -16.24 -8.33 -5.74
C PHE A 19 -15.33 -7.44 -4.89
N ALA A 20 -14.11 -7.89 -4.64
CA ALA A 20 -13.11 -7.07 -3.99
C ALA A 20 -12.90 -5.87 -4.92
N ALA A 21 -13.46 -4.72 -4.56
CA ALA A 21 -13.12 -3.46 -5.20
C ALA A 21 -11.59 -3.35 -5.08
N GLY A 22 -10.90 -3.42 -6.23
CA GLY A 22 -9.44 -3.41 -6.25
C GLY A 22 -8.93 -2.17 -5.52
N SER A 23 -7.79 -2.31 -4.83
CA SER A 23 -7.14 -1.18 -4.19
C SER A 23 -6.96 -0.02 -5.19
N PRO A 24 -7.16 1.26 -4.78
CA PRO A 24 -7.00 2.39 -5.68
C PRO A 24 -5.58 2.43 -6.27
N ARG A 25 -5.44 3.06 -7.45
CA ARG A 25 -4.14 3.17 -8.13
C ARG A 25 -3.78 4.60 -8.48
N TRP A 26 -2.50 4.85 -8.79
CA TRP A 26 -2.11 6.14 -9.34
C TRP A 26 -2.45 6.25 -10.82
N ARG A 27 -3.05 7.38 -11.24
CA ARG A 27 -3.24 7.69 -12.66
C ARG A 27 -1.96 8.19 -13.34
N PHE A 28 -1.08 8.81 -12.57
CA PHE A 28 0.16 9.41 -13.06
C PHE A 28 1.33 8.45 -12.88
N SER A 29 2.23 8.41 -13.86
CA SER A 29 3.47 7.63 -13.79
C SER A 29 4.60 8.36 -13.05
N SER A 30 4.53 9.68 -12.88
CA SER A 30 5.52 10.45 -12.14
C SER A 30 4.90 11.01 -10.87
N LEU A 31 5.37 10.54 -9.72
CA LEU A 31 4.83 10.88 -8.41
C LEU A 31 5.81 11.74 -7.62
N THR A 32 5.34 12.85 -7.06
CA THR A 32 6.11 13.68 -6.14
C THR A 32 5.91 13.16 -4.72
N VAL A 33 7.03 13.00 -4.01
CA VAL A 33 7.04 12.54 -2.61
C VAL A 33 7.59 13.67 -1.76
N TYR A 34 6.80 14.18 -0.83
CA TYR A 34 7.32 15.03 0.24
C TYR A 34 7.78 14.16 1.39
N MET A 35 9.03 14.35 1.79
CA MET A 35 9.63 13.64 2.91
C MET A 35 10.34 14.66 3.81
N PRO A 36 9.87 14.90 5.04
CA PRO A 36 10.53 15.83 5.94
C PRO A 36 11.97 15.35 6.24
N PRO A 37 12.92 16.28 6.49
CA PRO A 37 14.24 15.90 6.95
C PRO A 37 14.17 15.04 8.22
N SER A 38 14.82 13.87 8.20
CA SER A 38 14.94 12.98 9.36
C SER A 38 16.13 12.02 9.15
N SER A 39 16.63 11.42 10.23
CA SER A 39 17.68 10.39 10.17
C SER A 39 17.25 9.13 9.41
N GLU A 40 15.95 8.91 9.25
CA GLU A 40 15.35 7.76 8.58
C GLU A 40 15.10 8.01 7.09
N ALA A 41 15.27 9.24 6.61
CA ALA A 41 14.89 9.64 5.25
C ALA A 41 15.59 8.80 4.16
N ALA A 42 16.86 8.45 4.34
CA ALA A 42 17.60 7.64 3.38
C ALA A 42 17.00 6.23 3.22
N ILE A 43 16.56 5.61 4.32
CA ILE A 43 15.93 4.29 4.32
C ILE A 43 14.61 4.33 3.53
N VAL A 44 13.79 5.36 3.76
CA VAL A 44 12.54 5.53 3.04
C VAL A 44 12.76 5.80 1.55
N GLN A 45 13.75 6.64 1.22
CA GLN A 45 14.11 6.92 -0.17
C GLN A 45 14.58 5.66 -0.92
N ASN A 46 15.33 4.79 -0.24
CA ASN A 46 15.75 3.50 -0.79
C ASN A 46 14.54 2.60 -1.10
N ALA A 47 13.52 2.58 -0.23
CA ALA A 47 12.31 1.78 -0.47
C ALA A 47 11.52 2.26 -1.71
N PHE A 48 11.38 3.59 -1.91
CA PHE A 48 10.81 4.14 -3.14
C PHE A 48 11.63 3.74 -4.37
N SER A 49 12.96 3.83 -4.28
CA SER A 49 13.86 3.46 -5.37
C SER A 49 13.78 1.97 -5.70
N ALA A 50 13.63 1.11 -4.69
CA ALA A 50 13.45 -0.33 -4.88
C ALA A 50 12.17 -0.63 -5.68
N TRP A 51 11.05 0.02 -5.35
CA TRP A 51 9.81 -0.11 -6.12
C TRP A 51 9.92 0.46 -7.54
N GLU A 52 10.52 1.65 -7.72
CA GLU A 52 10.75 2.22 -9.05
C GLU A 52 11.52 1.25 -9.97
N ASN A 53 12.59 0.66 -9.44
CA ASN A 53 13.42 -0.33 -10.14
C ASN A 53 12.65 -1.64 -10.40
N ALA A 54 11.96 -2.16 -9.40
CA ALA A 54 11.23 -3.42 -9.50
C ALA A 54 10.09 -3.37 -10.54
N CYS A 55 9.47 -2.20 -10.69
CA CYS A 55 8.36 -1.95 -11.59
C CYS A 55 8.78 -1.50 -13.00
N GLY A 56 10.09 -1.49 -13.30
CA GLY A 56 10.60 -1.08 -14.61
C GLY A 56 10.27 0.37 -14.97
N GLY A 57 10.13 1.25 -13.97
CA GLY A 57 9.86 2.67 -14.16
C GLY A 57 8.43 3.04 -14.60
N ILE A 58 7.46 2.12 -14.44
CA ILE A 58 6.01 2.43 -14.63
C ILE A 58 5.58 3.58 -13.72
N LEU A 59 6.03 3.54 -12.46
CA LEU A 59 6.00 4.67 -11.55
C LEU A 59 7.43 5.16 -11.31
N ARG A 60 7.59 6.47 -11.20
CA ARG A 60 8.84 7.16 -10.86
C ARG A 60 8.60 8.13 -9.73
N PHE A 61 9.56 8.27 -8.82
CA PHE A 61 9.41 9.08 -7.62
C PHE A 61 10.37 10.25 -7.59
N LYS A 62 9.82 11.47 -7.51
CA LYS A 62 10.59 12.69 -7.26
C LYS A 62 10.46 13.08 -5.79
N VAL A 63 11.48 12.74 -5.00
CA VAL A 63 11.54 13.05 -3.56
C VAL A 63 11.98 14.49 -3.35
N GLY A 64 11.29 15.22 -2.48
CA GLY A 64 11.65 16.58 -2.07
C GLY A 64 11.41 16.79 -0.58
N THR A 65 12.30 17.57 0.04
CA THR A 65 12.33 17.78 1.51
C THR A 65 11.83 19.15 1.95
N ARG A 66 11.66 20.08 1.00
CA ARG A 66 11.20 21.45 1.31
C ARG A 66 9.74 21.40 1.76
N ARG A 67 9.40 22.06 2.87
CA ARG A 67 8.03 22.07 3.40
C ARG A 67 6.97 22.52 2.37
N SER A 68 7.31 23.41 1.45
CA SER A 68 6.41 23.83 0.37
C SER A 68 5.97 22.67 -0.55
N TYR A 69 6.75 21.58 -0.64
CA TYR A 69 6.41 20.40 -1.42
C TYR A 69 5.24 19.63 -0.80
N SER A 70 5.02 19.68 0.52
CA SER A 70 3.98 18.89 1.20
C SER A 70 2.56 19.20 0.71
N ARG A 71 2.33 20.44 0.26
CA ARG A 71 1.03 20.86 -0.28
C ARG A 71 0.72 20.17 -1.62
N TYR A 72 1.72 20.01 -2.48
CA TYR A 72 1.56 19.54 -3.86
C TYR A 72 2.08 18.12 -4.10
N ALA A 73 2.67 17.50 -3.09
CA ALA A 73 3.14 16.12 -3.18
C ALA A 73 1.95 15.16 -3.28
N HIS A 74 2.04 14.21 -4.23
CA HIS A 74 1.11 13.10 -4.33
C HIS A 74 1.20 12.22 -3.07
N ILE A 75 2.42 11.94 -2.60
CA ILE A 75 2.67 11.17 -1.39
C ILE A 75 3.38 12.06 -0.36
N THR A 76 2.87 12.11 0.86
CA THR A 76 3.51 12.77 2.00
C THR A 76 3.92 11.71 3.00
N VAL A 77 5.21 11.68 3.37
CA VAL A 77 5.73 10.80 4.41
C VAL A 77 5.78 11.55 5.74
N ASN A 78 5.33 10.89 6.81
CA ASN A 78 5.47 11.37 8.18
C ASN A 78 6.11 10.28 9.05
N PHE A 79 7.18 10.63 9.74
CA PHE A 79 7.78 9.77 10.76
C PHE A 79 7.05 9.98 12.08
N ILE A 80 6.61 8.89 12.70
CA ILE A 80 5.85 8.93 13.96
C ILE A 80 6.43 7.94 14.97
N ASP A 81 6.30 8.28 16.24
CA ASP A 81 6.84 7.46 17.32
C ASP A 81 5.91 6.30 17.71
N ALA A 82 4.59 6.45 17.50
CA ALA A 82 3.61 5.48 17.96
C ALA A 82 2.40 5.37 17.01
N LEU A 83 1.92 4.13 16.87
CA LEU A 83 0.63 3.72 16.30
C LEU A 83 -0.06 2.77 17.27
N ALA A 84 -1.23 2.25 16.92
CA ALA A 84 -1.85 1.19 17.71
C ALA A 84 -0.92 -0.04 17.79
N PRO A 85 -1.01 -0.85 18.86
CA PRO A 85 -0.21 -2.07 19.00
C PRO A 85 -0.31 -2.97 17.76
N GLY A 86 0.82 -3.56 17.35
CA GLY A 86 0.90 -4.38 16.13
C GLY A 86 0.82 -3.62 14.79
N GLN A 87 0.74 -2.29 14.79
CA GLN A 87 0.82 -1.48 13.56
C GLN A 87 2.19 -0.84 13.39
N TYR A 88 2.73 -0.96 12.17
CA TYR A 88 4.04 -0.43 11.77
C TYR A 88 3.96 0.79 10.86
N TYR A 89 2.85 0.94 10.16
CA TYR A 89 2.55 2.11 9.34
C TYR A 89 1.03 2.31 9.24
N ASP A 90 0.64 3.51 8.85
CA ASP A 90 -0.73 3.89 8.57
C ASP A 90 -0.76 4.66 7.23
N ILE A 91 -1.82 4.44 6.45
CA ILE A 91 -1.98 5.04 5.12
C ILE A 91 -3.33 5.71 5.06
N MET A 92 -3.32 7.03 5.12
CA MET A 92 -4.51 7.84 4.87
C MET A 92 -4.46 8.31 3.43
N TYR A 93 -5.59 8.32 2.73
CA TYR A 93 -5.59 8.73 1.34
C TYR A 93 -6.91 9.35 0.92
N ASP A 94 -6.82 10.24 -0.06
CA ASP A 94 -7.94 10.77 -0.80
C ASP A 94 -8.03 10.05 -2.14
N ILE A 95 -9.23 9.60 -2.51
CA ILE A 95 -9.49 9.04 -3.84
C ILE A 95 -10.39 9.96 -4.65
N TYR A 96 -10.22 9.94 -5.97
CA TYR A 96 -11.26 10.37 -6.88
C TYR A 96 -11.71 9.17 -7.70
N ARG A 97 -13.02 9.06 -7.85
CA ARG A 97 -13.69 7.98 -8.56
C ARG A 97 -14.05 8.47 -9.95
N THR A 98 -13.66 7.72 -10.98
CA THR A 98 -14.08 8.00 -12.35
C THR A 98 -14.80 6.80 -12.92
N GLY A 99 -15.89 7.05 -13.64
CA GLY A 99 -16.67 6.00 -14.30
C GLY A 99 -18.14 6.35 -14.36
N PHE A 100 -18.90 5.53 -15.07
CA PHE A 100 -20.36 5.59 -15.10
C PHE A 100 -20.92 4.24 -14.66
N THR A 101 -21.94 4.28 -13.82
CA THR A 101 -22.75 3.10 -13.49
C THR A 101 -23.73 2.88 -14.63
N THR A 102 -23.56 1.81 -15.41
CA THR A 102 -24.63 1.38 -16.32
C THR A 102 -25.63 0.51 -15.55
N HIS A 103 -26.93 0.62 -15.87
CA HIS A 103 -28.01 -0.14 -15.22
C HIS A 103 -27.90 -1.67 -15.36
N LYS A 104 -26.91 -2.20 -16.09
CA LYS A 104 -26.65 -3.64 -16.27
C LYS A 104 -25.26 -3.98 -15.77
N GLU A 105 -25.16 -4.35 -14.48
CA GLU A 105 -24.14 -5.19 -13.82
C GLU A 105 -22.64 -4.93 -14.07
N SER A 106 -22.27 -3.96 -14.90
CA SER A 106 -20.90 -3.62 -15.28
C SER A 106 -20.69 -2.13 -15.07
N SER A 107 -20.29 -1.81 -13.84
CA SER A 107 -19.84 -0.47 -13.50
C SER A 107 -18.34 -0.38 -13.82
N PHE A 108 -17.97 0.43 -14.80
CA PHE A 108 -16.55 0.75 -15.11
C PHE A 108 -16.03 1.81 -14.14
N VAL A 109 -16.14 1.53 -12.85
CA VAL A 109 -15.71 2.45 -11.79
C VAL A 109 -14.26 2.14 -11.46
N SER A 110 -13.39 3.13 -11.64
CA SER A 110 -11.99 3.06 -11.22
C SER A 110 -11.72 4.09 -10.14
N ASP A 111 -11.16 3.63 -9.03
CA ASP A 111 -10.71 4.48 -7.94
C ASP A 111 -9.22 4.81 -8.13
N TYR A 112 -8.93 6.11 -8.13
CA TYR A 112 -7.57 6.61 -8.26
C TYR A 112 -7.15 7.37 -7.02
N PHE A 113 -5.92 7.16 -6.57
CA PHE A 113 -5.33 8.02 -5.55
C PHE A 113 -5.21 9.45 -6.08
N TYR A 114 -5.70 10.39 -5.28
CA TYR A 114 -5.43 11.81 -5.43
C TYR A 114 -4.24 12.22 -4.56
N LYS A 115 -4.24 11.78 -3.30
CA LYS A 115 -3.21 12.08 -2.31
C LYS A 115 -3.08 10.93 -1.32
N VAL A 116 -1.85 10.64 -0.90
CA VAL A 116 -1.55 9.65 0.14
C VAL A 116 -0.69 10.30 1.23
N ASN A 117 -1.07 10.08 2.47
CA ASN A 117 -0.28 10.37 3.66
C ASN A 117 0.18 9.04 4.27
N LEU A 118 1.47 8.77 4.11
CA LEU A 118 2.15 7.59 4.59
C LEU A 118 2.80 7.91 5.95
N ARG A 119 2.27 7.32 7.02
CA ARG A 119 2.80 7.49 8.38
C ARG A 119 3.61 6.25 8.75
N ILE A 120 4.91 6.40 8.93
CA ILE A 120 5.84 5.31 9.22
C ILE A 120 6.24 5.39 10.69
N ARG A 121 6.04 4.29 11.40
CA ARG A 121 6.46 4.16 12.80
C ARG A 121 7.96 3.89 12.86
N THR A 122 8.70 4.73 13.59
CA THR A 122 10.18 4.63 13.67
C THR A 122 10.68 3.92 14.92
N LYS A 123 9.80 3.70 15.90
CA LYS A 123 10.11 3.07 17.20
C LYS A 123 9.14 1.93 17.50
N ASP A 124 9.61 0.91 18.20
CA ASP A 124 8.80 -0.21 18.67
C ASP A 124 7.87 0.18 19.83
N GLU A 125 7.19 -0.80 20.43
CA GLU A 125 6.25 -0.59 21.56
C GLU A 125 6.95 -0.14 22.85
N ASN A 126 8.26 -0.33 22.94
CA ASN A 126 9.10 0.10 24.05
C ASN A 126 9.82 1.43 23.75
N TYR A 127 9.40 2.17 22.71
CA TYR A 127 10.04 3.39 22.23
C TYR A 127 11.50 3.23 21.78
N LYS A 128 11.95 1.99 21.54
CA LYS A 128 13.28 1.72 20.98
C LYS A 128 13.21 1.88 19.46
N ARG A 129 14.18 2.60 18.89
CA ARG A 129 14.28 2.76 17.43
C ARG A 129 14.42 1.39 16.76
N TYR A 130 13.69 1.17 15.67
CA TYR A 130 13.90 0.01 14.81
C TYR A 130 15.33 -0.01 14.27
N THR A 131 15.84 -1.21 13.98
CA THR A 131 17.07 -1.33 13.19
C THR A 131 16.82 -0.80 11.78
N ASP A 132 17.88 -0.44 11.06
CA ASP A 132 17.75 0.08 9.70
C ASP A 132 17.10 -0.94 8.76
N GLU A 133 17.40 -2.23 8.95
CA GLU A 133 16.80 -3.35 8.22
C GLU A 133 15.30 -3.51 8.52
N GLN A 134 14.92 -3.47 9.80
CA GLN A 134 13.50 -3.52 10.20
C GLN A 134 12.72 -2.35 9.64
N LEU A 135 13.26 -1.13 9.77
CA LEU A 135 12.62 0.06 9.23
C LEU A 135 12.54 0.03 7.71
N TYR A 136 13.55 -0.53 7.05
CA TYR A 136 13.53 -0.74 5.61
C TYR A 136 12.43 -1.72 5.20
N ALA A 137 12.30 -2.88 5.86
CA ALA A 137 11.23 -3.85 5.60
C ALA A 137 9.84 -3.25 5.81
N ILE A 138 9.62 -2.54 6.93
CA ILE A 138 8.39 -1.78 7.21
C ILE A 138 8.08 -0.84 6.05
N THR A 139 9.07 -0.04 5.66
CA THR A 139 8.86 0.99 4.64
C THR A 139 8.65 0.41 3.26
N LEU A 140 9.34 -0.68 2.92
CA LEU A 140 9.22 -1.35 1.63
C LEU A 140 7.80 -1.87 1.43
N GLN A 141 7.20 -2.48 2.45
CA GLN A 141 5.79 -2.86 2.42
C GLN A 141 4.86 -1.65 2.38
N ALA A 142 5.10 -0.66 3.23
CA ALA A 142 4.25 0.53 3.34
C ALA A 142 4.19 1.31 2.02
N VAL A 143 5.32 1.44 1.31
CA VAL A 143 5.38 2.01 -0.04
C VAL A 143 4.55 1.18 -0.99
N GLY A 144 4.71 -0.15 -1.05
CA GLY A 144 3.91 -1.01 -1.92
C GLY A 144 2.40 -0.82 -1.73
N ARG A 145 1.95 -0.75 -0.47
CA ARG A 145 0.54 -0.44 -0.14
C ARG A 145 0.13 0.96 -0.60
N ALA A 146 1.00 1.97 -0.47
CA ALA A 146 0.77 3.32 -0.98
C ALA A 146 0.76 3.42 -2.53
N LEU A 147 1.22 2.37 -3.23
CA LEU A 147 1.08 2.21 -4.67
C LEU A 147 -0.17 1.41 -5.07
N GLY A 148 -0.98 0.97 -4.10
CA GLY A 148 -2.19 0.18 -4.33
C GLY A 148 -1.96 -1.32 -4.45
N VAL A 149 -0.75 -1.81 -4.16
CA VAL A 149 -0.42 -3.24 -4.25
C VAL A 149 -1.09 -3.99 -3.10
N ASP A 150 -1.90 -5.01 -3.41
CA ASP A 150 -2.53 -5.87 -2.41
C ASP A 150 -1.57 -6.85 -1.74
N TYR A 151 -1.96 -7.30 -0.55
CA TYR A 151 -1.19 -8.29 0.18
C TYR A 151 -1.04 -9.57 -0.66
N VAL A 152 0.15 -10.15 -0.62
CA VAL A 152 0.47 -11.44 -1.22
C VAL A 152 0.47 -12.48 -0.10
N ASP A 153 -0.28 -13.57 -0.28
CA ASP A 153 -0.42 -14.63 0.72
C ASP A 153 0.78 -15.60 0.70
N LYS A 154 1.98 -15.06 0.92
CA LYS A 154 3.24 -15.80 0.97
C LYS A 154 4.19 -15.09 1.95
N PRO A 155 4.77 -15.82 2.93
CA PRO A 155 5.52 -15.20 4.03
C PRO A 155 6.76 -14.43 3.56
N ASP A 156 7.52 -14.96 2.59
CA ASP A 156 8.80 -14.38 2.15
C ASP A 156 8.64 -13.12 1.26
N ASN A 157 7.43 -12.58 1.15
CA ASN A 157 7.12 -11.46 0.27
C ASN A 157 7.08 -10.16 1.05
N VAL A 158 7.52 -9.08 0.40
CA VAL A 158 7.41 -7.73 0.96
C VAL A 158 5.94 -7.42 1.26
N MET A 159 5.02 -7.86 0.41
CA MET A 159 3.59 -7.66 0.57
C MET A 159 2.91 -8.76 1.39
N SER A 160 3.64 -9.56 2.17
CA SER A 160 3.05 -10.49 3.15
C SER A 160 2.21 -9.74 4.18
N ARG A 161 1.05 -10.28 4.57
CA ARG A 161 0.25 -9.68 5.67
C ARG A 161 0.97 -9.77 7.01
N ASN A 162 1.81 -10.78 7.19
CA ASN A 162 2.59 -11.00 8.38
C ASN A 162 3.98 -10.41 8.16
N LEU A 163 4.18 -9.17 8.60
CA LEU A 163 5.49 -8.53 8.58
C LEU A 163 6.35 -9.11 9.71
N ASP A 164 7.37 -9.88 9.35
CA ASP A 164 8.37 -10.46 10.24
C ASP A 164 9.73 -9.75 10.17
N PHE A 165 9.82 -8.70 9.35
CA PHE A 165 11.01 -7.89 9.06
C PHE A 165 12.09 -8.57 8.20
N GLU A 166 11.90 -9.81 7.77
CA GLU A 166 12.88 -10.55 6.95
C GLU A 166 12.76 -10.20 5.46
N ALA A 167 11.57 -9.81 5.01
CA ALA A 167 11.29 -9.46 3.62
C ALA A 167 11.86 -8.09 3.21
N VAL A 168 13.16 -8.05 2.90
CA VAL A 168 13.91 -6.85 2.47
C VAL A 168 14.12 -6.75 0.94
N LYS A 169 13.49 -7.62 0.15
CA LYS A 169 13.65 -7.65 -1.31
C LYS A 169 12.32 -7.92 -2.00
N ILE A 170 11.95 -7.05 -2.95
CA ILE A 170 10.76 -7.21 -3.78
C ILE A 170 10.90 -8.48 -4.65
N THR A 171 9.98 -9.42 -4.48
CA THR A 171 9.99 -10.72 -5.18
C THR A 171 9.33 -10.63 -6.57
N ALA A 172 9.28 -11.75 -7.28
CA ALA A 172 8.51 -11.86 -8.52
C ALA A 172 6.98 -11.79 -8.28
N ASP A 173 6.50 -12.30 -7.15
CA ASP A 173 5.08 -12.27 -6.80
C ASP A 173 4.64 -10.85 -6.41
N ASP A 174 5.47 -10.12 -5.65
CA ASP A 174 5.24 -8.70 -5.34
C ASP A 174 5.14 -7.87 -6.64
N LYS A 175 6.03 -8.12 -7.60
CA LYS A 175 5.98 -7.49 -8.93
C LYS A 175 4.69 -7.86 -9.66
N SER A 176 4.30 -9.13 -9.66
CA SER A 176 3.06 -9.59 -10.30
C SER A 176 1.84 -8.91 -9.69
N ALA A 177 1.79 -8.78 -8.36
CA ALA A 177 0.75 -8.05 -7.64
C ALA A 177 0.71 -6.58 -8.06
N PHE A 178 1.87 -5.92 -8.16
CA PHE A 178 1.94 -4.56 -8.69
C PHE A 178 1.42 -4.48 -10.13
N MET A 179 1.83 -5.39 -11.00
CA MET A 179 1.42 -5.36 -12.40
C MET A 179 -0.10 -5.48 -12.58
N LYS A 180 -0.79 -6.25 -11.73
CA LYS A 180 -2.27 -6.35 -11.72
C LYS A 180 -2.98 -5.03 -11.41
N VAL A 181 -2.29 -4.10 -10.73
CA VAL A 181 -2.83 -2.77 -10.41
C VAL A 181 -2.68 -1.82 -11.62
N TYR A 182 -1.63 -2.00 -12.42
CA TYR A 182 -1.22 -1.04 -13.46
C TYR A 182 -1.37 -1.54 -14.91
N ARG A 183 -1.81 -2.78 -15.14
CA ARG A 183 -2.13 -3.37 -16.45
C ARG A 183 -3.48 -4.06 -16.40
#